data_AF-A0A2R6B0X5-F1
#
_entry.id   AF-A0A2R6B0X5-F1
#
_cell.length_a   1.000
_cell.length_b   1.000
_cell.length_c   1.000
_cell.angle_alpha   90.00
_cell.angle_beta   90.00
_cell.angle_gamma   90.00
#
_symmetry.space_group_name_H-M   'P 1'
#
loop_
_entity.id
_entity.type
_entity.pdbx_description
1 polymer ?
#
loop_
_entity_poly.entity_id
_entity_poly.type
_entity_poly.pdbx_seq_one_letter_code
_entity_poly.pdbx_strand_id
1 'polypeptide(L)'
;MKSDGEPSLDEAFRGEFEALLSEYVVYGGFPAVVKGEDVKIGLLKNLVSMYAEKDVFGWFGIREVEKFGSLMKYLALSSGSIPGASSACRNIGLDYRALISYLSVLTNTYVIRSIYTYHTNRINEIKKAKKVYFYDLGFRNPLPRIFTPVANRSNSGMLENFVLSELILLGFEP
;
A
#
# COMPACT_ATOMS: atom_id res chain seq x y z
N MET A 1 -38.43 28.86 -11.08
CA MET A 1 -37.04 29.32 -11.23
C MET A 1 -36.21 28.60 -10.18
N LYS A 2 -35.36 27.66 -10.60
CA LYS A 2 -34.35 27.10 -9.71
C LYS A 2 -33.35 28.23 -9.45
N SER A 3 -33.17 28.63 -8.19
CA SER A 3 -32.00 29.42 -7.83
C SER A 3 -30.81 28.49 -7.96
N ASP A 4 -30.06 28.64 -9.05
CA ASP A 4 -28.71 28.13 -9.18
C ASP A 4 -27.86 28.90 -8.16
N GLY A 5 -27.92 28.44 -6.91
CA GLY A 5 -27.14 28.97 -5.82
C GLY A 5 -25.73 28.42 -5.95
N GLU A 6 -24.75 29.31 -6.09
CA GLU A 6 -23.35 28.93 -5.97
C GLU A 6 -23.15 28.11 -4.68
N PRO A 7 -22.37 27.01 -4.73
CA PRO A 7 -22.13 26.20 -3.55
C PRO A 7 -21.54 27.08 -2.45
N SER A 8 -21.99 26.87 -1.21
CA SER A 8 -21.40 27.56 -0.07
C SER A 8 -19.87 27.32 -0.03
N LEU A 9 -19.09 28.28 0.51
CA LEU A 9 -17.64 28.13 0.65
C LEU A 9 -17.23 26.79 1.30
N ASP A 10 -18.03 26.30 2.25
CA ASP A 10 -17.86 25.00 2.90
C ASP A 10 -18.07 23.82 1.95
N GLU A 11 -19.04 23.92 1.05
CA GLU A 11 -19.36 22.90 0.06
C GLU A 11 -18.35 22.85 -1.10
N ALA A 12 -17.89 24.01 -1.56
CA ALA A 12 -16.83 24.11 -2.57
C ALA A 12 -15.51 23.54 -2.03
N PHE A 13 -15.13 23.93 -0.80
CA PHE A 13 -13.94 23.40 -0.13
C PHE A 13 -14.02 21.89 0.09
N ARG A 14 -15.18 21.39 0.54
CA ARG A 14 -15.41 19.94 0.70
C ARG A 14 -15.21 19.18 -0.60
N GLY A 15 -15.76 19.69 -1.71
CA GLY A 15 -15.62 19.05 -3.02
C GLY A 15 -14.17 19.00 -3.49
N GLU A 16 -13.42 20.09 -3.34
CA GLU A 16 -12.00 20.14 -3.68
C GLU A 16 -11.17 19.18 -2.81
N PHE A 17 -11.41 19.19 -1.49
CA PHE A 17 -10.74 18.30 -0.56
C PHE A 17 -11.00 16.82 -0.87
N GLU A 18 -12.25 16.44 -1.11
CA GLU A 18 -12.62 15.07 -1.47
C GLU A 18 -11.95 14.62 -2.78
N ALA A 19 -11.83 15.51 -3.77
CA ALA A 19 -11.14 15.23 -5.01
C ALA A 19 -9.63 14.98 -4.78
N LEU A 20 -8.97 15.88 -4.03
CA LEU A 20 -7.55 15.76 -3.70
C LEU A 20 -7.26 14.51 -2.85
N LEU A 21 -8.11 14.21 -1.88
CA LEU A 21 -8.00 13.00 -1.06
C LEU A 21 -8.16 11.73 -1.91
N SER A 22 -9.18 11.70 -2.78
CA SER A 22 -9.40 10.57 -3.69
C SER A 22 -8.20 10.34 -4.59
N GLU A 23 -7.61 11.42 -5.11
CA GLU A 23 -6.38 11.36 -5.90
C GLU A 23 -5.20 10.80 -5.08
N TYR A 24 -4.96 11.35 -3.88
CA TYR A 24 -3.87 10.91 -3.01
C TYR A 24 -3.98 9.44 -2.61
N VAL A 25 -5.18 8.95 -2.27
CA VAL A 25 -5.41 7.54 -1.95
C VAL A 25 -5.15 6.62 -3.15
N VAL A 26 -5.37 7.10 -4.38
CA VAL A 26 -5.15 6.33 -5.61
C VAL A 26 -3.68 6.35 -6.04
N TYR A 27 -3.01 7.51 -5.97
CA TYR A 27 -1.69 7.71 -6.59
C TYR A 27 -0.54 7.91 -5.59
N GLY A 28 -0.83 8.08 -4.30
CA GLY A 28 0.16 8.26 -3.24
C GLY A 28 0.83 9.64 -3.24
N GLY A 29 1.87 9.77 -2.41
CA GLY A 29 2.54 11.04 -2.11
C GLY A 29 3.89 11.24 -2.80
N PHE A 30 4.31 10.38 -3.72
CA PHE A 30 5.60 10.53 -4.40
C PHE A 30 5.68 11.87 -5.15
N PRO A 31 6.69 12.73 -4.89
CA PRO A 31 6.69 14.12 -5.40
C PRO A 31 6.57 14.24 -6.92
N ALA A 32 7.22 13.34 -7.68
CA ALA A 32 7.13 13.35 -9.14
C ALA A 32 5.73 12.96 -9.65
N VAL A 33 4.99 12.15 -8.89
CA VAL A 33 3.63 11.70 -9.22
C VAL A 33 2.61 12.77 -8.85
N VAL A 34 2.78 13.43 -7.71
CA VAL A 34 1.94 14.56 -7.32
C VAL A 34 2.05 15.68 -8.37
N LYS A 35 3.27 16.00 -8.82
CA LYS A 35 3.52 17.06 -9.81
C LYS A 35 3.18 16.71 -11.25
N GLY A 36 3.06 15.42 -11.60
CA GLY A 36 2.79 14.99 -12.97
C GLY A 36 1.32 14.69 -13.17
N GLU A 37 0.58 15.52 -13.92
CA GLU A 37 -0.86 15.34 -14.11
C GLU A 37 -1.20 14.15 -15.04
N ASP A 38 -0.57 14.07 -16.22
CA ASP A 38 -0.97 13.10 -17.26
C ASP A 38 -0.22 11.75 -17.25
N VAL A 39 0.80 11.61 -16.39
CA VAL A 39 1.74 10.46 -16.44
C VAL A 39 1.83 9.66 -15.14
N LYS A 40 0.96 9.92 -14.15
CA LYS A 40 0.99 9.30 -12.80
C LYS A 40 1.14 7.79 -12.82
N ILE A 41 0.29 7.10 -13.59
CA ILE A 41 0.28 5.63 -13.69
C ILE A 41 1.60 5.12 -14.28
N GLY A 42 2.14 5.79 -15.30
CA GLY A 42 3.41 5.43 -15.91
C GLY A 42 4.58 5.60 -14.93
N LEU A 43 4.63 6.73 -14.23
CA LEU A 43 5.63 7.01 -13.20
C LEU A 43 5.61 5.96 -12.09
N LEU A 44 4.43 5.60 -11.58
CA LEU A 44 4.30 4.62 -10.52
C LEU A 44 4.66 3.20 -10.97
N LYS A 45 4.29 2.80 -12.19
CA LYS A 45 4.71 1.51 -12.76
C LYS A 45 6.23 1.44 -12.92
N ASN A 46 6.85 2.53 -13.38
CA ASN A 46 8.29 2.63 -13.51
C ASN A 46 8.98 2.59 -12.15
N LEU A 47 8.44 3.27 -11.15
CA LEU A 47 8.93 3.25 -9.77
C LEU A 47 8.99 1.80 -9.22
N VAL A 48 7.88 1.06 -9.32
CA VAL A 48 7.81 -0.32 -8.84
C VAL A 48 8.77 -1.24 -9.61
N SER A 49 8.88 -1.05 -10.94
CA SER A 49 9.77 -1.86 -11.78
C SER A 49 11.23 -1.60 -11.47
N MET A 50 11.63 -0.33 -11.33
CA MET A 50 13.00 0.04 -10.95
C MET A 50 13.37 -0.49 -9.57
N TYR A 51 12.46 -0.45 -8.60
CA TYR A 51 12.70 -1.03 -7.28
C TYR A 51 12.96 -2.56 -7.38
N ALA A 52 12.14 -3.28 -8.14
CA ALA A 52 12.31 -4.72 -8.31
C ALA A 52 13.60 -5.10 -9.07
N GLU A 53 13.98 -4.34 -10.10
CA GLU A 53 15.10 -4.65 -10.96
C GLU A 53 16.45 -4.12 -10.45
N LYS A 54 16.48 -2.90 -9.91
CA LYS A 54 17.73 -2.25 -9.49
C LYS A 54 18.06 -2.58 -8.05
N ASP A 55 17.10 -2.39 -7.15
CA ASP A 55 17.36 -2.50 -5.72
C ASP A 55 17.31 -3.96 -5.29
N VAL A 56 16.22 -4.66 -5.59
CA VAL A 56 15.98 -6.03 -5.14
C VAL A 56 16.92 -7.04 -5.78
N PHE A 57 17.05 -7.02 -7.11
CA PHE A 57 17.98 -7.91 -7.81
C PHE A 57 19.43 -7.45 -7.66
N GLY A 58 19.69 -6.16 -7.92
CA GLY A 58 21.06 -5.62 -7.97
C GLY A 58 21.74 -5.47 -6.61
N TRP A 59 21.03 -4.99 -5.58
CA TRP A 59 21.64 -4.73 -4.26
C TRP A 59 21.40 -5.87 -3.26
N PHE A 60 20.20 -6.43 -3.22
CA PHE A 60 19.84 -7.49 -2.27
C PHE A 60 20.10 -8.91 -2.78
N GLY A 61 20.52 -9.06 -4.05
CA GLY A 61 20.91 -10.34 -4.63
C GLY A 61 19.76 -11.33 -4.81
N ILE A 62 18.52 -10.87 -4.82
CA ILE A 62 17.34 -11.72 -4.99
C ILE A 62 17.21 -12.11 -6.46
N ARG A 63 17.48 -13.38 -6.78
CA ARG A 63 17.51 -13.90 -8.16
C ARG A 63 16.12 -14.23 -8.73
N GLU A 64 15.17 -14.58 -7.88
CA GLU A 64 13.81 -14.95 -8.29
C GLU A 64 12.88 -13.72 -8.34
N VAL A 65 13.20 -12.78 -9.23
CA VAL A 65 12.49 -11.48 -9.37
C VAL A 65 10.99 -11.65 -9.59
N GLU A 66 10.58 -12.66 -10.37
CA GLU A 66 9.16 -12.94 -10.61
C GLU A 66 8.41 -13.35 -9.34
N LYS A 67 9.03 -14.17 -8.48
CA LYS A 67 8.43 -14.57 -7.20
C LYS A 67 8.41 -13.41 -6.22
N PHE A 68 9.44 -12.57 -6.23
CA PHE A 68 9.45 -11.34 -5.44
C PHE A 68 8.32 -10.38 -5.85
N GLY A 69 8.15 -10.14 -7.15
CA GLY A 69 7.04 -9.36 -7.69
C GLY A 69 5.67 -9.96 -7.35
N SER A 70 5.56 -11.28 -7.41
CA SER A 70 4.35 -12.01 -7.00
C SER A 70 4.04 -11.85 -5.51
N LEU A 71 5.06 -11.83 -4.65
CA LEU A 71 4.91 -11.53 -3.23
C LEU A 71 4.43 -10.10 -3.01
N MET A 72 5.04 -9.11 -3.66
CA MET A 72 4.59 -7.71 -3.55
C MET A 72 3.11 -7.57 -3.97
N LYS A 73 2.72 -8.20 -5.08
CA LYS A 73 1.32 -8.20 -5.55
C LYS A 73 0.39 -8.92 -4.57
N TYR A 74 0.80 -10.05 -4.02
CA TYR A 74 0.05 -10.79 -3.00
C TYR A 74 -0.20 -9.91 -1.77
N LEU A 75 0.84 -9.26 -1.25
CA LEU A 75 0.74 -8.34 -0.10
C LEU A 75 -0.16 -7.14 -0.40
N ALA A 76 -0.10 -6.58 -1.61
CA ALA A 76 -0.96 -5.49 -2.03
C ALA A 76 -2.44 -5.90 -2.07
N LEU A 77 -2.75 -7.13 -2.48
CA LEU A 77 -4.10 -7.68 -2.48
C LEU A 77 -4.59 -8.05 -1.07
N SER A 78 -3.67 -8.44 -0.18
CA SER A 78 -3.98 -8.81 1.21
C SER A 78 -3.75 -7.69 2.22
N SER A 79 -3.58 -6.44 1.80
CA SER A 79 -3.35 -5.32 2.71
C SER A 79 -4.53 -5.15 3.66
N GLY A 80 -4.27 -4.96 4.96
CA GLY A 80 -5.32 -4.94 6.00
C GLY A 80 -5.83 -6.33 6.43
N SER A 81 -5.43 -7.40 5.74
CA SER A 81 -5.66 -8.78 6.15
C SER A 81 -4.41 -9.38 6.79
N ILE A 82 -4.57 -10.54 7.43
CA ILE A 82 -3.47 -11.30 8.02
C ILE A 82 -2.99 -12.30 6.96
N PRO A 83 -1.90 -12.05 6.22
CA PRO A 83 -1.36 -13.02 5.29
C PRO A 83 -0.80 -14.21 6.08
N GLY A 84 -1.44 -15.38 5.98
CA GLY A 84 -0.87 -16.60 6.54
C GLY A 84 0.40 -16.97 5.76
N ALA A 85 1.56 -16.98 6.43
CA ALA A 85 2.85 -17.25 5.81
C ALA A 85 2.84 -18.56 4.98
N SER A 86 2.22 -19.63 5.52
CA SER A 86 2.07 -20.90 4.81
C SER A 86 1.25 -20.80 3.52
N SER A 87 0.21 -19.95 3.52
CA SER A 87 -0.60 -19.69 2.33
C SER A 87 0.15 -18.86 1.30
N ALA A 88 0.94 -17.87 1.74
CA ALA A 88 1.81 -17.11 0.84
C ALA A 88 2.86 -18.01 0.16
N CYS A 89 3.57 -18.83 0.95
CA CYS A 89 4.52 -19.82 0.42
C CYS A 89 3.89 -20.73 -0.64
N ARG A 90 2.72 -21.30 -0.35
CA ARG A 90 2.00 -22.20 -1.26
C ARG A 90 1.50 -21.50 -2.52
N ASN A 91 0.92 -20.31 -2.40
CA ASN A 91 0.33 -19.59 -3.54
C ASN A 91 1.40 -19.03 -4.48
N ILE A 92 2.57 -18.66 -3.95
CA ILE A 92 3.65 -18.04 -4.74
C ILE A 92 4.71 -19.09 -5.15
N GLY A 93 4.76 -20.25 -4.48
CA GLY A 93 5.83 -21.24 -4.69
C GLY A 93 7.16 -20.81 -4.07
N LEU A 94 7.11 -20.13 -2.92
CA LEU A 94 8.28 -19.76 -2.13
C LEU A 94 8.48 -20.73 -0.97
N ASP A 95 9.73 -21.04 -0.65
CA ASP A 95 10.03 -21.62 0.65
C ASP A 95 9.92 -20.57 1.76
N TYR A 96 9.81 -21.05 3.01
CA TYR A 96 9.62 -20.15 4.15
C TYR A 96 10.81 -19.21 4.38
N ARG A 97 12.04 -19.67 4.11
CA ARG A 97 13.25 -18.85 4.31
C ARG A 97 13.30 -17.71 3.30
N ALA A 98 12.97 -17.98 2.04
CA ALA A 98 12.84 -16.98 0.99
C ALA A 98 11.73 -15.97 1.31
N LEU A 99 10.56 -16.43 1.77
CA LEU A 99 9.48 -15.55 2.20
C LEU A 99 9.95 -14.57 3.29
N ILE A 100 10.56 -15.07 4.37
CA ILE A 100 11.06 -14.23 5.47
C ILE A 100 12.15 -13.26 4.98
N SER A 101 13.05 -13.72 4.12
CA SER A 101 14.08 -12.87 3.52
C SER A 101 13.47 -11.73 2.71
N TYR A 102 12.46 -12.01 1.88
CA TYR A 102 11.83 -11.00 1.04
C TYR A 102 10.99 -10.01 1.85
N LEU A 103 10.26 -10.49 2.86
CA LEU A 103 9.55 -9.63 3.80
C LEU A 103 10.51 -8.72 4.57
N SER A 104 11.69 -9.24 4.95
CA SER A 104 12.74 -8.45 5.60
C SER A 104 13.25 -7.34 4.68
N VAL A 105 13.53 -7.64 3.42
CA VAL A 105 13.92 -6.60 2.43
C VAL A 105 12.84 -5.53 2.33
N LEU A 106 11.58 -5.91 2.07
CA LEU A 106 10.48 -4.95 1.93
C LEU A 106 10.24 -4.09 3.18
N THR A 107 10.50 -4.64 4.37
CA THR A 107 10.36 -3.91 5.64
C THR A 107 11.52 -2.92 5.83
N ASN A 108 12.77 -3.37 5.61
CA ASN A 108 13.96 -2.55 5.81
C ASN A 108 14.17 -1.49 4.72
N THR A 109 13.50 -1.62 3.58
CA THR A 109 13.47 -0.61 2.50
C THR A 109 12.25 0.30 2.57
N TYR A 110 11.46 0.23 3.66
CA TYR A 110 10.26 1.06 3.87
C TYR A 110 9.20 0.91 2.78
N VAL A 111 9.09 -0.25 2.14
CA VAL A 111 7.99 -0.56 1.22
C VAL A 111 6.76 -1.00 1.99
N ILE A 112 6.95 -1.87 2.98
CA ILE A 112 5.88 -2.38 3.84
C ILE A 112 6.20 -2.18 5.31
N ARG A 113 5.15 -2.10 6.14
CA ARG A 113 5.18 -2.20 7.59
C ARG A 113 4.29 -3.33 8.07
N SER A 114 4.64 -3.92 9.21
CA SER A 114 3.86 -4.97 9.85
C SER A 114 3.35 -4.50 11.21
N ILE A 115 2.08 -4.75 11.50
CA ILE A 115 1.42 -4.36 12.77
C ILE A 115 0.89 -5.60 13.47
N TYR A 116 1.06 -5.64 14.80
CA TYR A 116 0.52 -6.72 15.62
C TYR A 116 -1.01 -6.69 15.62
N THR A 117 -1.61 -7.87 15.58
CA THR A 117 -3.06 -7.94 15.76
C THR A 117 -3.39 -7.78 17.23
N TYR A 118 -4.21 -6.78 17.55
CA TYR A 118 -4.64 -6.53 18.92
C TYR A 118 -5.13 -7.80 19.63
N HIS A 119 -4.62 -8.02 20.83
CA HIS A 119 -5.10 -9.05 21.71
C HIS A 119 -4.95 -8.64 23.17
N THR A 120 -5.95 -8.94 24.00
CA THR A 120 -5.94 -8.56 25.43
C THR A 120 -4.75 -9.14 26.18
N ASN A 121 -4.30 -10.33 25.79
CA ASN A 121 -3.04 -10.93 26.26
C ASN A 121 -1.89 -10.59 25.31
N ARG A 122 -0.93 -9.78 25.79
CA ARG A 122 0.27 -9.32 25.05
C ARG A 122 1.18 -10.45 24.57
N ILE A 123 1.28 -11.56 25.30
CA ILE A 123 2.08 -12.72 24.85
C ILE A 123 1.44 -13.36 23.62
N ASN A 124 0.10 -13.45 23.62
CA ASN A 124 -0.63 -13.99 22.48
C ASN A 124 -0.65 -13.02 21.28
N GLU A 125 -0.61 -11.71 21.53
CA GLU A 125 -0.45 -10.69 20.49
C GLU A 125 0.85 -10.87 19.70
N ILE A 126 1.98 -11.12 20.40
CA ILE A 126 3.28 -11.38 19.76
C ILE A 126 3.25 -12.66 18.90
N LYS A 127 2.50 -13.68 19.34
CA LYS A 127 2.40 -14.98 18.65
C LYS A 127 1.48 -14.94 17.44
N LYS A 128 0.57 -13.97 17.36
CA LYS A 128 -0.38 -13.87 16.24
C LYS A 128 0.30 -13.30 15.01
N ALA A 129 -0.20 -13.72 13.85
CA ALA A 129 0.29 -13.22 12.59
C ALA A 129 -0.04 -11.73 12.44
N LYS A 130 0.97 -10.97 11.97
CA LYS A 130 0.89 -9.52 11.81
C LYS A 130 0.07 -9.18 10.56
N LYS A 131 -0.61 -8.04 10.59
CA LYS A 131 -1.15 -7.42 9.38
C LYS A 131 -0.04 -6.67 8.65
N VAL A 132 -0.08 -6.66 7.33
CA VAL A 132 0.89 -5.96 6.49
C VAL A 132 0.21 -4.81 5.76
N TYR A 133 0.89 -3.66 5.74
CA TYR A 133 0.47 -2.44 5.06
C TYR A 133 1.64 -1.83 4.30
N PHE A 134 1.36 -1.04 3.29
CA PHE A 134 2.36 -0.30 2.53
C PHE A 134 2.60 1.06 3.17
N TYR A 135 3.81 1.60 3.02
CA TYR A 135 4.09 2.98 3.45
C TYR A 135 3.39 4.02 2.58
N ASP A 136 3.19 3.72 1.30
CA ASP A 136 2.57 4.63 0.33
C ASP A 136 1.65 3.83 -0.62
N LEU A 137 0.43 4.32 -0.83
CA LEU A 137 -0.56 3.68 -1.69
C LEU A 137 -0.25 3.80 -3.18
N GLY A 138 0.52 4.80 -3.58
CA GLY A 138 1.10 4.94 -4.91
C GLY A 138 2.09 3.84 -5.24
N PHE A 139 2.85 3.32 -4.27
CA PHE A 139 3.66 2.12 -4.49
C PHE A 139 2.79 0.85 -4.55
N ARG A 140 1.75 0.79 -3.69
CA ARG A 140 0.86 -0.37 -3.57
C ARG A 140 -0.01 -0.59 -4.80
N ASN A 141 -0.73 0.43 -5.26
CA ASN A 141 -1.82 0.34 -6.25
C ASN A 141 -1.39 -0.13 -7.66
N PRO A 142 -0.19 0.20 -8.16
CA PRO A 142 0.33 -0.34 -9.42
C PRO A 142 0.53 -1.85 -9.42
N LEU A 143 0.86 -2.45 -8.27
CA LEU A 143 1.13 -3.89 -8.15
C LEU A 143 -0.06 -4.77 -8.59
N PRO A 144 -1.29 -4.56 -8.05
CA PRO A 144 -2.49 -5.23 -8.54
C PRO A 144 -3.14 -4.49 -9.72
N ARG A 145 -2.60 -3.34 -10.15
CA ARG A 145 -3.15 -2.46 -11.19
C ARG A 145 -4.53 -1.88 -10.85
N ILE A 146 -4.72 -1.49 -9.59
CA ILE A 146 -6.01 -0.98 -9.08
C ILE A 146 -5.94 0.54 -8.93
N PHE A 147 -6.50 1.28 -9.89
CA PHE A 147 -6.55 2.75 -9.89
C PHE A 147 -7.99 3.32 -9.86
N THR A 148 -8.99 2.48 -9.61
CA THR A 148 -10.42 2.88 -9.51
C THR A 148 -10.61 4.02 -8.50
N PRO A 149 -11.51 4.99 -8.69
CA PRO A 149 -11.77 6.01 -7.66
C PRO A 149 -12.27 5.42 -6.33
N VAL A 150 -12.01 6.09 -5.21
CA VAL A 150 -12.41 5.64 -3.86
C VAL A 150 -13.92 5.39 -3.74
N ALA A 151 -14.74 6.29 -4.30
CA ALA A 151 -16.20 6.20 -4.26
C ALA A 151 -16.78 4.92 -4.87
N ASN A 152 -16.05 4.28 -5.80
CA ASN A 152 -16.52 3.13 -6.57
C ASN A 152 -15.90 1.80 -6.09
N ARG A 153 -15.35 1.75 -4.87
CA ARG A 153 -14.58 0.60 -4.38
C ARG A 153 -15.29 -0.15 -3.24
N SER A 154 -15.13 -1.47 -3.26
CA SER A 154 -15.56 -2.39 -2.20
C SER A 154 -14.42 -2.84 -1.25
N ASN A 155 -13.17 -2.41 -1.51
CA ASN A 155 -11.98 -2.96 -0.83
C ASN A 155 -11.54 -2.08 0.36
N SER A 156 -11.92 -2.49 1.58
CA SER A 156 -11.65 -1.77 2.83
C SER A 156 -10.17 -1.67 3.20
N GLY A 157 -9.34 -2.64 2.80
CA GLY A 157 -7.95 -2.72 3.25
C GLY A 157 -7.03 -1.58 2.78
N MET A 158 -7.34 -0.96 1.65
CA MET A 158 -6.60 0.22 1.16
C MET A 158 -6.93 1.48 1.98
N LEU A 159 -8.20 1.68 2.33
CA LEU A 159 -8.60 2.79 3.19
C LEU A 159 -8.05 2.60 4.60
N GLU A 160 -8.06 1.37 5.12
CA GLU A 160 -7.40 1.02 6.37
C GLU A 160 -5.90 1.35 6.32
N ASN A 161 -5.22 1.04 5.22
CA ASN A 161 -3.81 1.42 5.02
C ASN A 161 -3.60 2.94 5.00
N PHE A 162 -4.48 3.69 4.33
CA PHE A 162 -4.41 5.15 4.30
C PHE A 162 -4.56 5.72 5.71
N VAL A 163 -5.65 5.37 6.41
CA VAL A 163 -5.94 5.83 7.78
C VAL A 163 -4.77 5.51 8.71
N LEU A 164 -4.23 4.31 8.63
CA LEU A 164 -3.06 3.93 9.41
C LEU A 164 -1.85 4.82 9.13
N SER A 165 -1.60 5.15 7.86
CA SER A 165 -0.46 6.00 7.48
C SER A 165 -0.59 7.40 8.08
N GLU A 166 -1.80 7.96 8.03
CA GLU A 166 -2.11 9.26 8.65
C GLU A 166 -1.98 9.21 10.19
N LEU A 167 -2.47 8.16 10.85
CA LEU A 167 -2.31 8.00 12.30
C LEU A 167 -0.83 8.00 12.71
N ILE A 168 0.02 7.30 11.95
CA ILE A 168 1.44 7.24 12.24
C ILE A 168 2.12 8.58 11.96
N LEU A 169 1.72 9.31 10.91
CA LEU A 169 2.19 10.67 10.66
C LEU A 169 1.86 11.63 11.81
N LEU A 170 0.71 11.42 12.48
CA LEU A 170 0.32 12.14 13.70
C LEU A 170 1.06 11.68 14.96
N GLY A 171 1.99 10.72 14.86
CA GLY A 171 2.79 10.22 15.96
C GLY A 171 2.18 9.06 16.73
N PHE A 172 1.14 8.40 16.20
CA PHE A 172 0.61 7.18 16.79
C PHE A 172 1.55 5.99 16.57
N GLU A 173 1.84 5.24 17.63
CA GLU A 173 2.62 4.00 17.57
C GLU A 173 1.68 2.78 17.74
N PRO A 174 1.38 2.05 16.65
CA PRO A 174 0.45 0.92 16.65
C PRO A 174 1.06 -0.41 17.14
#